data_AF-C0GDE7-F1
#
_entry.id   AF-C0GDE7-F1
#
_cell.length_a   1.000
_cell.length_b   1.000
_cell.length_c   1.000
_cell.angle_alpha   90.00
_cell.angle_beta   90.00
_cell.angle_gamma   90.00
#
_symmetry.space_group_name_H-M   'P 1'
#
loop_
_entity.id
_entity.type
_entity.pdbx_description
1 polymer ?
#
loop_
_entity_poly.entity_id
_entity_poly.type
_entity_poly.pdbx_seq_one_letter_code
_entity_poly.pdbx_strand_id
1 'polypeptide(L)'
;MVKILFDLDEHLDSLANDLHEKYGLNMKPTVRNEFHCIDVLLTDTTYPYGKDWMPQMSFQIFFARKVIVLKAVRLPKELQNKGIGTHCFNWLVDLCKKYDIEQIEGEAVGDSKGFWTSKGCVETPKKTIYQLHAHTLK
;
A
#
# COMPACT_ATOMS: atom_id res chain seq x y z
N MET A 1 14.86 4.78 14.85
CA MET A 1 14.85 3.98 13.61
C MET A 1 14.61 2.50 13.90
N VAL A 2 15.42 1.82 14.71
CA VAL A 2 15.22 0.39 15.07
C VAL A 2 13.82 0.10 15.67
N LYS A 3 13.33 0.92 16.59
CA LYS A 3 11.98 0.76 17.18
C LYS A 3 10.83 0.88 16.17
N ILE A 4 11.01 1.72 15.13
CA ILE A 4 9.99 1.92 14.09
C ILE A 4 9.93 0.70 13.18
N LEU A 5 11.07 0.06 12.91
CA LEU A 5 11.11 -1.19 12.12
C LEU A 5 10.37 -2.32 12.83
N PHE A 6 10.63 -2.53 14.12
CA PHE A 6 9.92 -3.54 14.91
C PHE A 6 8.40 -3.29 14.99
N ASP A 7 7.98 -2.05 15.27
CA ASP A 7 6.55 -1.69 15.31
C ASP A 7 5.90 -1.83 13.92
N LEU A 8 6.63 -1.51 12.85
CA LEU A 8 6.15 -1.69 11.48
C LEU A 8 5.97 -3.17 11.11
N ASP A 9 6.87 -4.05 11.55
CA ASP A 9 6.74 -5.49 11.32
C ASP A 9 5.44 -6.04 11.97
N GLU A 10 5.12 -5.64 13.21
CA GLU A 10 3.87 -6.02 13.87
C GLU A 10 2.63 -5.53 13.10
N HIS A 11 2.67 -4.29 12.59
CA HIS A 11 1.59 -3.75 11.78
C HIS A 11 1.42 -4.48 10.44
N LEU A 12 2.54 -4.91 9.83
CA LEU A 12 2.54 -5.67 8.57
C LEU A 12 2.00 -7.08 8.77
N ASP A 13 2.34 -7.74 9.87
CA ASP A 13 1.79 -9.04 10.24
C ASP A 13 0.27 -8.93 10.48
N SER A 14 -0.20 -7.85 11.11
CA SER A 14 -1.63 -7.58 11.24
C SER A 14 -2.32 -7.41 9.87
N LEU A 15 -1.73 -6.67 8.93
CA LEU A 15 -2.29 -6.56 7.57
C LEU A 15 -2.32 -7.92 6.86
N ALA A 16 -1.25 -8.70 6.96
CA ALA A 16 -1.16 -10.02 6.34
C ALA A 16 -2.25 -10.96 6.89
N ASN A 17 -2.47 -10.97 8.20
CA ASN A 17 -3.53 -11.75 8.84
C ASN A 17 -4.92 -11.30 8.39
N ASP A 18 -5.18 -9.99 8.36
CA ASP A 18 -6.44 -9.44 7.85
C ASP A 18 -6.74 -9.86 6.41
N LEU A 19 -5.71 -9.84 5.56
CA LEU A 19 -5.82 -10.28 4.15
C LEU A 19 -6.05 -11.78 4.02
N HIS A 20 -5.46 -12.58 4.92
CA HIS A 20 -5.72 -14.02 4.99
C HIS A 20 -7.17 -14.31 5.41
N GLU A 21 -7.62 -13.73 6.52
CA GLU A 21 -8.95 -14.00 7.08
C GLU A 21 -10.09 -13.54 6.16
N LYS A 22 -9.94 -12.35 5.55
CA LYS A 22 -11.02 -11.76 4.73
C LYS A 22 -11.01 -12.24 3.28
N TYR A 23 -9.84 -12.57 2.73
CA TYR A 23 -9.69 -12.81 1.29
C TYR A 23 -8.97 -14.11 0.94
N GLY A 24 -8.47 -14.86 1.94
CA GLY A 24 -7.72 -16.10 1.72
C GLY A 24 -6.34 -15.88 1.11
N LEU A 25 -5.75 -14.68 1.24
CA LEU A 25 -4.44 -14.35 0.68
C LEU A 25 -3.32 -14.58 1.70
N ASN A 26 -2.32 -15.37 1.34
CA ASN A 26 -1.17 -15.68 2.19
C ASN A 26 -0.02 -14.70 1.93
N MET A 27 -0.31 -13.40 2.11
CA MET A 27 0.65 -12.33 1.85
C MET A 27 1.81 -12.40 2.85
N LYS A 28 3.04 -12.38 2.36
CA LYS A 28 4.26 -12.31 3.18
C LYS A 28 4.92 -10.95 3.03
N PRO A 29 5.13 -10.20 4.12
CA PRO A 29 5.86 -8.94 4.06
C PRO A 29 7.37 -9.17 3.89
N THR A 30 8.02 -8.23 3.21
CA THR A 30 9.46 -8.08 3.10
C THR A 30 9.77 -6.60 3.30
N VAL A 31 10.61 -6.30 4.28
CA VAL A 31 10.98 -4.92 4.65
C VAL A 31 12.47 -4.73 4.38
N ARG A 32 12.81 -3.66 3.66
CA ARG A 32 14.18 -3.26 3.36
C ARG A 32 14.40 -1.83 3.82
N ASN A 33 15.44 -1.63 4.62
CA ASN A 33 15.84 -0.30 5.04
C ASN A 33 16.83 0.28 4.03
N GLU A 34 16.37 1.22 3.22
CA GLU A 34 17.18 1.92 2.22
C GLU A 34 17.63 3.28 2.76
N PHE A 35 18.66 3.87 2.15
CA PHE A 35 19.32 5.09 2.67
C PHE A 35 18.36 6.27 2.95
N HIS A 36 17.24 6.38 2.23
CA HIS A 36 16.27 7.46 2.39
C HIS A 36 14.82 7.03 2.65
N CYS A 37 14.56 5.73 2.70
CA CYS A 37 13.22 5.21 2.90
C CYS A 37 13.22 3.79 3.44
N ILE A 38 12.08 3.38 3.98
CA ILE A 38 11.78 1.96 4.17
C ILE A 38 11.02 1.48 2.94
N ASP A 39 11.53 0.48 2.24
CA ASP A 39 10.88 -0.20 1.13
C ASP A 39 10.13 -1.44 1.65
N VAL A 40 8.84 -1.54 1.35
CA VAL A 40 7.97 -2.61 1.83
C VAL A 40 7.32 -3.29 0.63
N LEU A 41 7.38 -4.62 0.63
CA LEU A 41 6.76 -5.49 -0.37
C LEU A 41 5.97 -6.60 0.35
N LEU A 42 4.67 -6.70 0.09
CA LEU A 42 3.84 -7.84 0.49
C LEU A 42 3.48 -8.64 -0.76
N THR A 43 3.73 -9.94 -0.76
CA THR A 43 3.41 -10.83 -1.89
C THR A 43 2.82 -12.16 -1.43
N ASP A 44 1.85 -12.68 -2.18
CA ASP A 44 1.40 -14.07 -2.01
C ASP A 44 2.10 -14.97 -3.04
N THR A 45 3.22 -15.55 -2.62
CA THR A 45 4.00 -16.48 -3.45
C THR A 45 3.39 -17.87 -3.56
N THR A 46 2.34 -18.16 -2.78
CA THR A 46 1.61 -19.43 -2.82
C THR A 46 0.42 -19.40 -3.79
N TYR A 47 0.11 -18.22 -4.34
CA TYR A 47 -0.99 -18.04 -5.26
C TYR A 47 -0.80 -18.92 -6.52
N PRO A 48 -1.85 -19.61 -7.02
CA PRO A 48 -1.72 -20.63 -8.06
C PRO A 48 -0.93 -20.17 -9.30
N TYR A 49 0.09 -20.95 -9.65
CA TYR A 49 0.97 -20.74 -10.80
C TYR A 49 0.18 -20.84 -12.12
N GLY A 50 0.49 -19.97 -13.09
CA GLY A 50 -0.20 -19.92 -14.40
C GLY A 50 -1.14 -18.72 -14.59
N LYS A 51 -1.19 -17.81 -13.63
CA LYS A 51 -1.79 -16.48 -13.79
C LYS A 51 -0.71 -15.47 -14.12
N ASP A 52 -1.07 -14.46 -14.92
CA ASP A 52 -0.11 -13.47 -15.45
C ASP A 52 0.67 -12.73 -14.34
N TRP A 53 0.11 -12.62 -13.12
CA TRP A 53 0.71 -11.93 -11.97
C TRP A 53 0.24 -12.57 -10.65
N MET A 54 1.06 -12.50 -9.59
CA MET A 54 0.65 -12.84 -8.22
C MET A 54 0.13 -11.60 -7.46
N PRO A 55 -0.74 -11.77 -6.44
CA PRO A 55 -1.14 -10.67 -5.57
C PRO A 55 0.07 -10.00 -4.93
N GLN A 56 0.16 -8.68 -5.05
CA GLN A 56 1.25 -7.87 -4.52
C GLN A 56 0.77 -6.50 -4.07
N MET A 57 1.31 -6.02 -2.95
CA MET A 57 1.29 -4.62 -2.55
C MET A 57 2.72 -4.16 -2.28
N SER A 58 3.12 -2.98 -2.77
CA SER A 58 4.44 -2.43 -2.44
C SER A 58 4.40 -0.92 -2.30
N PHE A 59 5.13 -0.41 -1.30
CA PHE A 59 5.19 1.01 -0.98
C PHE A 59 6.51 1.39 -0.32
N GLN A 60 6.80 2.68 -0.29
CA GLN A 60 8.00 3.25 0.33
C GLN A 60 7.62 4.30 1.36
N ILE A 61 8.23 4.27 2.54
CA ILE A 61 8.03 5.27 3.60
C ILE A 61 9.23 6.21 3.64
N PHE A 62 9.01 7.48 3.33
CA PHE A 62 10.00 8.56 3.43
C PHE A 62 9.72 9.41 4.67
N PHE A 63 10.21 9.02 5.85
CA PHE A 63 9.96 9.75 7.10
C PHE A 63 10.39 11.21 7.07
N ALA A 64 11.57 11.51 6.50
CA ALA A 64 12.06 12.88 6.39
C ALA A 64 11.15 13.78 5.54
N ARG A 65 10.38 13.19 4.62
CA ARG A 65 9.40 13.88 3.77
C ARG A 65 7.97 13.72 4.28
N LYS A 66 7.75 12.92 5.34
CA LYS A 66 6.42 12.51 5.83
C LYS A 66 5.49 12.01 4.72
N VAL A 67 6.02 11.17 3.82
CA VAL A 67 5.29 10.65 2.66
C VAL A 67 5.37 9.12 2.59
N ILE A 68 4.24 8.47 2.29
CA ILE A 68 4.21 7.10 1.75
C ILE A 68 4.04 7.18 0.23
N VAL A 69 4.90 6.49 -0.52
CA VAL A 69 4.73 6.31 -1.96
C VAL A 69 4.23 4.89 -2.22
N LEU A 70 2.94 4.74 -2.52
CA LEU A 70 2.34 3.49 -2.97
C LEU A 70 2.79 3.20 -4.41
N LYS A 71 3.65 2.20 -4.58
CA LYS A 71 4.23 1.81 -5.86
C LYS A 71 3.31 0.91 -6.67
N ALA A 72 2.66 -0.04 -6.00
CA ALA A 72 1.81 -1.01 -6.68
C ALA A 72 0.79 -1.65 -5.73
N VAL A 73 -0.42 -1.86 -6.26
CA VAL A 73 -1.37 -2.87 -5.79
C VAL A 73 -1.75 -3.70 -7.01
N ARG A 74 -1.15 -4.89 -7.14
CA ARG A 74 -1.36 -5.78 -8.28
C ARG A 74 -2.23 -6.94 -7.84
N LEU A 75 -3.37 -7.09 -8.49
CA LEU A 75 -4.34 -8.13 -8.20
C LEU A 75 -4.71 -8.87 -9.48
N PRO A 76 -4.65 -10.21 -9.48
CA PRO A 76 -5.28 -11.06 -10.48
C PRO A 76 -6.76 -10.67 -10.71
N LYS A 77 -7.26 -10.85 -11.93
CA LYS A 77 -8.60 -10.38 -12.36
C LYS A 77 -9.72 -10.88 -11.43
N GLU A 78 -9.63 -12.13 -10.98
CA GLU A 78 -10.59 -12.77 -10.08
C GLU A 78 -10.55 -12.26 -8.63
N LEU A 79 -9.54 -11.47 -8.28
CA LEU A 79 -9.41 -10.77 -7.00
C LEU A 79 -9.77 -9.28 -7.11
N GLN A 80 -9.87 -8.74 -8.32
CA GLN A 80 -10.31 -7.36 -8.54
C GLN A 80 -11.78 -7.18 -8.12
N ASN A 81 -12.14 -5.94 -7.79
CA ASN A 81 -13.48 -5.55 -7.32
C ASN A 81 -13.96 -6.26 -6.03
N LYS A 82 -13.08 -6.95 -5.29
CA LYS A 82 -13.37 -7.53 -3.97
C LYS A 82 -13.05 -6.59 -2.79
N GLY A 83 -12.65 -5.35 -3.06
CA GLY A 83 -12.30 -4.39 -2.03
C GLY A 83 -10.87 -4.51 -1.46
N ILE A 84 -10.06 -5.48 -1.89
CA ILE A 84 -8.68 -5.69 -1.40
C ILE A 84 -7.84 -4.41 -1.51
N GLY A 85 -7.82 -3.76 -2.68
CA GLY A 85 -7.07 -2.52 -2.85
C GLY A 85 -7.57 -1.37 -1.95
N THR A 86 -8.89 -1.32 -1.68
CA THR A 86 -9.45 -0.35 -0.72
C THR A 86 -8.99 -0.66 0.69
N HIS A 87 -9.00 -1.94 1.08
CA HIS A 87 -8.56 -2.37 2.40
C HIS A 87 -7.08 -2.04 2.64
N CYS A 88 -6.21 -2.38 1.69
CA CYS A 88 -4.80 -2.02 1.71
C CYS A 88 -4.57 -0.50 1.81
N PHE A 89 -5.34 0.29 1.07
CA PHE A 89 -5.24 1.75 1.09
C PHE A 89 -5.65 2.34 2.45
N ASN A 90 -6.77 1.86 3.01
CA ASN A 90 -7.22 2.31 4.33
C ASN A 90 -6.20 1.95 5.42
N TRP A 91 -5.59 0.77 5.32
CA TRP A 91 -4.50 0.40 6.23
C TRP A 91 -3.31 1.37 6.12
N LEU A 92 -2.95 1.83 4.91
CA LEU A 92 -1.93 2.89 4.75
C LEU A 92 -2.36 4.22 5.37
N VAL A 93 -3.64 4.57 5.29
CA VAL A 93 -4.18 5.77 5.96
C VAL A 93 -4.02 5.66 7.49
N ASP A 94 -4.30 4.50 8.07
CA ASP A 94 -4.11 4.25 9.50
C ASP A 94 -2.63 4.27 9.88
N LEU A 95 -1.77 3.71 9.03
CA LEU A 95 -0.31 3.78 9.17
C LEU A 95 0.18 5.25 9.15
N CYS A 96 -0.41 6.07 8.29
CA CYS A 96 -0.11 7.50 8.24
C CYS A 96 -0.44 8.20 9.55
N LYS A 97 -1.63 7.92 10.12
CA LYS A 97 -2.05 8.45 11.43
C LYS A 97 -1.12 7.98 12.55
N LYS A 98 -0.70 6.70 12.54
CA LYS A 98 0.20 6.12 13.55
C LYS A 98 1.58 6.78 13.59
N TYR A 99 2.13 7.13 12.44
CA TYR A 99 3.51 7.63 12.32
C TYR A 99 3.65 9.11 11.96
N ASP A 100 2.58 9.90 12.08
CA ASP A 100 2.59 11.33 11.71
C ASP A 100 3.08 11.57 10.27
N ILE A 101 2.64 10.72 9.35
CA ILE A 101 2.92 10.84 7.91
C ILE A 101 1.79 11.66 7.29
N GLU A 102 2.15 12.67 6.53
CA GLU A 102 1.23 13.71 6.08
C GLU A 102 0.62 13.43 4.70
N GLN A 103 1.11 12.42 3.99
CA GLN A 103 0.74 12.24 2.59
C GLN A 103 0.91 10.81 2.10
N ILE A 104 -0.02 10.37 1.25
CA ILE A 104 0.12 9.18 0.40
C ILE A 104 0.20 9.65 -1.05
N GLU A 105 1.20 9.18 -1.79
CA GLU A 105 1.38 9.41 -3.22
C GLU A 105 1.34 8.07 -3.97
N GLY A 106 0.89 8.09 -5.21
CA GLY A 106 1.08 6.96 -6.10
C GLY A 106 0.81 7.34 -7.54
N GLU A 107 1.30 6.50 -8.45
CA GLU A 107 1.06 6.68 -9.88
C GLU A 107 -0.21 5.91 -10.29
N ALA A 108 -1.09 6.58 -11.03
CA ALA A 108 -2.19 5.92 -11.72
C ALA A 108 -1.69 5.34 -13.04
N VAL A 109 -1.65 4.02 -13.11
CA VAL A 109 -1.37 3.25 -14.33
C VAL A 109 -2.67 2.65 -14.86
N GLY A 110 -2.93 2.78 -16.16
CA GLY A 110 -4.13 2.26 -16.82
C GLY A 110 -5.43 2.78 -16.18
N ASP A 111 -6.34 1.86 -15.85
CA ASP A 111 -7.67 2.18 -15.35
C ASP A 111 -7.72 2.48 -13.83
N SER A 112 -6.57 2.56 -13.15
CA SER A 112 -6.51 2.83 -11.70
C SER A 112 -6.90 4.27 -11.32
N LYS A 113 -7.10 5.17 -12.27
CA LYS A 113 -7.57 6.54 -12.02
C LYS A 113 -8.85 6.58 -11.18
N GLY A 114 -9.83 5.73 -11.51
CA GLY A 114 -11.10 5.65 -10.76
C GLY A 114 -10.91 5.18 -9.31
N PHE A 115 -9.93 4.32 -9.07
CA PHE A 115 -9.58 3.90 -7.71
C PHE A 115 -9.06 5.09 -6.90
N TRP A 116 -8.08 5.84 -7.41
CA TRP A 116 -7.49 6.98 -6.72
C TRP A 116 -8.52 8.08 -6.41
N THR A 117 -9.34 8.47 -7.38
CA THR A 117 -10.36 9.50 -7.17
C THR A 117 -11.42 9.07 -6.17
N SER A 118 -11.78 7.77 -6.12
CA SER A 118 -12.71 7.23 -5.11
C SER A 118 -12.19 7.32 -3.68
N LYS A 119 -10.88 7.52 -3.49
CA LYS A 119 -10.23 7.72 -2.18
C LYS A 119 -10.04 9.19 -1.81
N GLY A 120 -10.56 10.10 -2.63
CA GLY A 120 -10.36 11.55 -2.43
C GLY A 120 -8.97 12.03 -2.85
N CYS A 121 -8.19 11.21 -3.54
CA CYS A 121 -6.88 11.63 -4.03
C CYS A 121 -7.03 12.59 -5.20
N VAL A 122 -6.17 13.63 -5.23
CA VAL A 122 -6.16 14.65 -6.27
C VAL A 122 -5.01 14.38 -7.23
N GLU A 123 -5.27 14.55 -8.52
CA GLU A 123 -4.25 14.46 -9.57
C GLU A 123 -3.30 15.66 -9.49
N THR A 124 -1.99 15.41 -9.50
CA THR A 124 -0.98 16.47 -9.42
C THR A 124 -0.70 17.08 -10.81
N PRO A 125 -0.02 18.25 -10.88
CA PRO A 125 0.42 18.83 -12.16
C PRO A 125 1.36 17.91 -12.96
N LYS A 126 2.08 17.01 -12.28
CA LYS A 126 2.81 15.91 -12.89
C LYS A 126 1.79 14.81 -13.21
N LYS A 127 1.08 15.01 -14.33
CA LYS A 127 0.06 14.08 -14.88
C LYS A 127 0.50 12.64 -14.66
N THR A 128 -0.39 11.81 -14.11
CA THR A 128 -0.22 10.42 -13.58
C THR A 128 -0.01 10.28 -12.07
N ILE A 129 0.48 11.29 -11.34
CA ILE A 129 0.61 11.16 -9.88
C ILE A 129 -0.66 11.62 -9.18
N TYR A 130 -1.14 10.82 -8.23
CA TYR A 130 -2.28 11.12 -7.35
C TYR A 130 -1.80 11.22 -5.90
N GLN A 131 -2.37 12.16 -5.16
CA GLN A 131 -1.96 12.44 -3.78
C GLN A 131 -3.18 12.53 -2.85
N LEU A 132 -3.07 11.96 -1.66
CA LEU A 132 -3.98 12.19 -0.54
C LEU A 132 -3.21 12.91 0.57
N HIS A 133 -3.72 14.03 1.05
CA HIS A 133 -3.08 14.84 2.09
C HIS A 133 -3.68 14.62 3.47
N ALA A 134 -2.89 14.84 4.53
CA ALA A 134 -3.26 14.64 5.93
C ALA A 134 -4.60 15.25 6.33
N HIS A 135 -4.90 16.47 5.85
CA HIS A 135 -6.13 17.18 6.15
C HIS A 135 -7.40 16.49 5.61
N THR A 136 -7.24 15.50 4.72
CA THR A 136 -8.31 14.66 4.17
C THR A 136 -8.36 13.25 4.78
N LEU A 137 -7.38 12.88 5.61
CA LEU A 137 -7.34 11.60 6.33
C LEU A 137 -8.30 11.64 7.54
N LYS A 138 -9.62 11.67 7.30
CA LYS A 138 -10.62 11.51 8.37
C LYS A 138 -10.64 10.08 8.90
#